data_AF-A0A812RSH6-F1
#
_entry.id   AF-A0A812RSH6-F1
#
_cell.length_a   1.000
_cell.length_b   1.000
_cell.length_c   1.000
_cell.angle_alpha   90.00
_cell.angle_beta   90.00
_cell.angle_gamma   90.00
#
_symmetry.space_group_name_H-M   'P 1'
#
loop_
_entity.id
_entity.type
_entity.pdbx_description
1 polymer ?
#
loop_
_entity_poly.entity_id
_entity_poly.type
_entity_poly.pdbx_seq_one_letter_code
_entity_poly.pdbx_strand_id
1 'polypeptide(L)'
;MRWGTRDKFQVFQPQEAAWQCDFLALGDPAPGDDSKVCECEASGAQSHEGFEWVFCASQFMLCECPGRIRWGNGHRWKILQHHNPGQLVKCATDDLGDPAPGDAGKHCECELDPASPFFGSISPAVKRSAGSQRVVSCEILEDARRGHVWDQLEWKAVQGLCSVPGLRLPKAGGDSLDNRSLRSMVDAWISDGFAENYRKLYREGWLEEGFVNFIGSSPSRTKWAKINEQLIRSVHMFSTRPIVVVHFGMVLPHEWDPTKYPRLVVMHAAPFPTAVFRRFDLNKFRSLLIARVKTGIQLDSDQFVAPRVDALFERARQEGSESYPLPILPVHFLRNEELPMYPGRNGGVTMSGGTSHVFDRYCRFGKCRVTTRWGHAHPTWTFWALPFVGTWIRRHLRDETLPQIDGDPKTALRVTSIDVDEDLLNIGTWEEKGHKQWCKYDVMDPSDFKKLLQARASRGCNEAPPINADEVFHPAGAALVFYTAHHAVDPNVSALLLEQLDEHLKAGKLPPPVYFKGCFYEDGATLMKAHPDVRCLI
;
A
#
# COMPACT_ATOMS: atom_id res chain seq x y z
N MET A 1 -28.05 -11.48 -27.37
CA MET A 1 -28.51 -10.53 -26.33
C MET A 1 -29.64 -11.19 -25.55
N ARG A 2 -29.77 -10.93 -24.25
CA ARG A 2 -30.94 -11.34 -23.47
C ARG A 2 -31.45 -10.17 -22.62
N TRP A 3 -32.77 -10.00 -22.56
CA TRP A 3 -33.44 -8.92 -21.84
C TRP A 3 -34.47 -9.50 -20.86
N GLY A 4 -34.41 -9.08 -19.60
CA GLY A 4 -35.31 -9.57 -18.56
C GLY A 4 -34.72 -9.51 -17.15
N THR A 5 -35.31 -10.25 -16.22
CA THR A 5 -34.87 -10.32 -14.82
C THR A 5 -34.02 -11.57 -14.61
N ARG A 6 -33.37 -11.68 -13.44
CA ARG A 6 -32.48 -12.81 -13.11
C ARG A 6 -33.11 -14.19 -13.36
N ASP A 7 -34.43 -14.30 -13.18
CA ASP A 7 -35.18 -15.55 -13.28
C ASP A 7 -35.93 -15.70 -14.61
N LYS A 8 -35.98 -14.65 -15.44
CA LYS A 8 -36.78 -14.64 -16.68
C LYS A 8 -36.17 -13.75 -17.74
N PHE A 9 -35.48 -14.39 -18.70
CA PHE A 9 -34.89 -13.72 -19.86
C PHE A 9 -35.61 -14.09 -21.16
N GLN A 10 -35.76 -13.11 -22.04
CA GLN A 10 -35.99 -13.33 -23.47
C GLN A 10 -34.69 -13.12 -24.24
N VAL A 11 -34.39 -14.03 -25.17
CA VAL A 11 -33.15 -14.00 -25.96
C VAL A 11 -33.43 -13.41 -27.34
N PHE A 12 -32.60 -12.45 -27.75
CA PHE A 12 -32.68 -11.74 -29.01
C PHE A 12 -31.36 -11.89 -29.78
N GLN A 13 -31.46 -12.19 -31.08
CA GLN A 13 -30.32 -12.16 -32.01
C GLN A 13 -30.34 -10.85 -32.79
N PRO A 14 -29.41 -9.91 -32.52
CA PRO A 14 -29.39 -8.66 -33.24
C PRO A 14 -28.90 -8.83 -34.68
N GLN A 15 -29.68 -8.38 -35.67
CA GLN A 15 -29.30 -8.37 -37.09
C GLN A 15 -28.49 -7.14 -37.52
N GLU A 16 -28.36 -6.10 -36.68
CA GLU A 16 -27.64 -4.85 -37.01
C GLU A 16 -26.73 -4.36 -35.85
N ALA A 17 -25.85 -3.39 -36.11
CA ALA A 17 -24.72 -3.04 -35.22
C ALA A 17 -25.03 -2.04 -34.08
N ALA A 18 -26.17 -1.33 -34.10
CA ALA A 18 -26.52 -0.34 -33.08
C ALA A 18 -27.92 -0.60 -32.52
N TRP A 19 -28.00 -1.12 -31.28
CA TRP A 19 -29.25 -1.52 -30.64
C TRP A 19 -29.35 -0.84 -29.28
N GLN A 20 -30.53 -0.31 -28.96
CA GLN A 20 -30.82 0.32 -27.68
C GLN A 20 -31.78 -0.59 -26.91
N CYS A 21 -31.42 -0.97 -25.68
CA CYS A 21 -32.26 -1.82 -24.84
C CYS A 21 -33.38 -0.97 -24.24
N ASP A 22 -34.48 -0.86 -24.98
CA ASP A 22 -35.69 -0.16 -24.59
C ASP A 22 -36.86 -1.17 -24.55
N PHE A 23 -37.68 -1.09 -23.49
CA PHE A 23 -38.90 -1.88 -23.36
C PHE A 23 -39.88 -1.64 -24.51
N LEU A 24 -39.84 -0.45 -25.13
CA LEU A 24 -40.64 -0.14 -26.32
C LEU A 24 -40.22 -0.96 -27.54
N ALA A 25 -38.93 -1.31 -27.65
CA ALA A 25 -38.39 -2.05 -28.78
C ALA A 25 -38.45 -3.58 -28.59
N LEU A 26 -38.29 -4.05 -27.35
CA LEU A 26 -38.14 -5.48 -27.04
C LEU A 26 -39.35 -6.11 -26.33
N GLY A 27 -40.33 -5.29 -25.94
CA GLY A 27 -41.41 -5.70 -25.05
C GLY A 27 -40.96 -5.79 -23.58
N ASP A 28 -41.93 -5.94 -22.68
CA ASP A 28 -41.67 -6.10 -21.25
C ASP A 28 -41.78 -7.59 -20.84
N PRO A 29 -40.65 -8.31 -20.67
CA PRO A 29 -40.65 -9.72 -20.30
C PRO A 29 -41.12 -9.96 -18.85
N ALA A 30 -41.10 -8.93 -18.01
CA ALA A 30 -41.48 -8.98 -16.60
C ALA A 30 -42.17 -7.66 -16.17
N PRO A 31 -43.45 -7.46 -16.54
CA PRO A 31 -44.20 -6.25 -16.22
C PRO A 31 -44.22 -5.94 -14.72
N GLY A 32 -43.87 -4.71 -14.35
CA GLY A 32 -43.84 -4.24 -12.96
C GLY A 32 -42.55 -4.54 -12.18
N ASP A 33 -41.55 -5.16 -12.82
CA ASP A 33 -40.24 -5.39 -12.21
C ASP A 33 -39.17 -4.43 -12.76
N ASP A 34 -38.70 -3.52 -11.92
CA ASP A 34 -37.70 -2.50 -12.31
C ASP A 34 -36.26 -3.03 -12.34
N SER A 35 -36.03 -4.30 -11.99
CA SER A 35 -34.70 -4.94 -11.97
C SER A 35 -34.27 -5.55 -13.32
N LYS A 36 -35.05 -5.32 -14.38
CA LYS A 36 -34.75 -5.82 -15.74
C LYS A 36 -33.40 -5.30 -16.23
N VAL A 37 -32.56 -6.21 -16.71
CA VAL A 37 -31.25 -5.91 -17.28
C VAL A 37 -31.15 -6.41 -18.71
N CYS A 38 -30.41 -5.65 -19.51
CA CYS A 38 -30.03 -6.07 -20.84
C CYS A 38 -28.63 -6.66 -20.79
N GLU A 39 -28.49 -7.91 -21.18
CA GLU A 39 -27.23 -8.62 -21.20
C GLU A 39 -26.87 -8.97 -22.64
N CYS A 40 -25.85 -8.31 -23.17
CA CYS A 40 -25.23 -8.72 -24.42
C CYS A 40 -24.21 -9.81 -24.12
N GLU A 41 -24.59 -11.07 -24.33
CA GLU A 41 -23.62 -12.14 -24.48
C GLU A 41 -22.89 -11.90 -25.81
N ALA A 42 -21.67 -11.35 -25.74
CA ALA A 42 -20.82 -11.16 -26.90
C ALA A 42 -20.42 -12.54 -27.44
N SER A 43 -21.19 -13.04 -28.41
CA SER A 43 -20.83 -14.18 -29.25
C SER A 43 -19.57 -13.80 -30.04
N GLY A 44 -18.40 -14.01 -29.44
CA GLY A 44 -17.11 -13.54 -29.98
C GLY A 44 -15.96 -13.53 -28.98
N ALA A 45 -16.25 -13.67 -27.68
CA ALA A 45 -15.22 -13.91 -26.66
C ALA A 45 -14.91 -15.41 -26.49
N GLN A 46 -14.98 -16.22 -27.56
CA GLN A 46 -14.27 -17.50 -27.51
C GLN A 46 -12.78 -17.13 -27.40
N SER A 47 -12.16 -17.50 -26.29
CA SER A 47 -10.70 -17.50 -26.21
C SER A 47 -10.20 -18.26 -27.41
N HIS A 48 -9.26 -17.68 -28.16
CA HIS A 48 -8.53 -18.48 -29.13
C HIS A 48 -8.01 -19.72 -28.40
N GLU A 49 -8.22 -20.91 -28.98
CA GLU A 49 -7.75 -22.15 -28.34
C GLU A 49 -6.26 -22.00 -27.99
N GLY A 50 -5.95 -22.14 -26.71
CA GLY A 50 -4.58 -21.97 -26.18
C GLY A 50 -4.28 -20.64 -25.49
N PHE A 51 -5.13 -19.61 -25.59
CA PHE A 51 -4.90 -18.31 -24.92
C PHE A 51 -5.54 -18.23 -23.54
N GLU A 52 -4.94 -17.44 -22.66
CA GLU A 52 -5.42 -17.19 -21.30
C GLU A 52 -5.66 -15.69 -21.06
N TRP A 53 -6.78 -15.36 -20.40
CA TRP A 53 -6.98 -14.03 -19.83
C TRP A 53 -6.33 -13.95 -18.45
N VAL A 54 -5.40 -13.00 -18.31
CA VAL A 54 -4.59 -12.79 -17.11
C VAL A 54 -4.88 -11.40 -16.55
N PHE A 55 -4.99 -11.27 -15.22
CA PHE A 55 -5.08 -9.98 -14.56
C PHE A 55 -3.91 -9.07 -14.95
N CYS A 56 -4.22 -7.87 -15.43
CA CYS A 56 -3.23 -6.89 -15.85
C CYS A 56 -3.11 -5.73 -14.86
N ALA A 57 -4.24 -5.07 -14.57
CA ALA A 57 -4.27 -3.85 -13.77
C ALA A 57 -5.66 -3.60 -13.17
N SER A 58 -5.71 -3.13 -11.91
CA SER A 58 -6.95 -2.69 -11.28
C SER A 58 -7.50 -1.40 -11.91
N GLN A 59 -8.72 -1.01 -11.52
CA GLN A 59 -9.26 0.30 -11.86
C GLN A 59 -8.26 1.43 -11.52
N PHE A 60 -8.15 2.40 -12.43
CA PHE A 60 -7.25 3.56 -12.41
C PHE A 60 -5.75 3.27 -12.58
N MET A 61 -5.35 2.01 -12.82
CA MET A 61 -3.97 1.64 -13.09
C MET A 61 -3.67 1.49 -14.60
N LEU A 62 -2.39 1.38 -14.94
CA LEU A 62 -1.93 1.17 -16.31
C LEU A 62 -1.72 -0.33 -16.60
N CYS A 63 -2.20 -0.78 -17.75
CA CYS A 63 -2.00 -2.12 -18.29
C CYS A 63 -1.10 -2.05 -19.53
N GLU A 64 -0.04 -2.87 -19.57
CA GLU A 64 0.79 -3.11 -20.76
C GLU A 64 0.50 -4.53 -21.26
N CYS A 65 -0.07 -4.66 -22.45
CA CYS A 65 -0.51 -5.95 -22.98
C CYS A 65 -0.15 -6.11 -24.47
N PRO A 66 0.59 -7.16 -24.86
CA PRO A 66 0.86 -7.44 -26.27
C PRO A 66 -0.36 -8.03 -27.00
N GLY A 67 -1.23 -8.76 -26.30
CA GLY A 67 -2.47 -9.31 -26.85
C GLY A 67 -3.68 -8.42 -26.58
N ARG A 68 -4.90 -8.93 -26.78
CA ARG A 68 -6.14 -8.15 -26.58
C ARG A 68 -6.32 -7.80 -25.10
N ILE A 69 -6.96 -6.67 -24.84
CA ILE A 69 -7.34 -6.25 -23.48
C ILE A 69 -8.86 -6.35 -23.34
N ARG A 70 -9.33 -6.87 -22.21
CA ARG A 70 -10.74 -6.75 -21.78
C ARG A 70 -10.83 -5.95 -20.49
N TRP A 71 -11.84 -5.10 -20.39
CA TRP A 71 -12.13 -4.23 -19.25
C TRP A 71 -13.50 -4.58 -18.67
N GLY A 72 -13.58 -4.78 -17.36
CA GLY A 72 -14.83 -5.20 -16.72
C GLY A 72 -14.64 -5.99 -15.44
N ASN A 73 -15.66 -6.74 -15.05
CA ASN A 73 -15.63 -7.65 -13.90
C ASN A 73 -16.71 -8.73 -14.04
N GLY A 74 -16.48 -9.91 -13.48
CA GLY A 74 -17.46 -11.00 -13.43
C GLY A 74 -17.98 -11.41 -14.82
N HIS A 75 -19.23 -11.10 -15.12
CA HIS A 75 -19.91 -11.45 -16.38
C HIS A 75 -19.98 -10.27 -17.38
N ARG A 76 -19.47 -9.09 -17.00
CA ARG A 76 -19.60 -7.85 -17.76
C ARG A 76 -18.23 -7.41 -18.23
N TRP A 77 -17.89 -7.74 -19.49
CA TRP A 77 -16.59 -7.45 -20.10
C TRP A 77 -16.74 -6.70 -21.41
N LYS A 78 -15.87 -5.72 -21.63
CA LYS A 78 -15.68 -5.01 -22.90
C LYS A 78 -14.29 -5.33 -23.44
N ILE A 79 -14.22 -5.97 -24.62
CA ILE A 79 -12.95 -6.16 -25.34
C ILE A 79 -12.61 -4.85 -26.06
N LEU A 80 -11.38 -4.37 -25.90
CA LEU A 80 -10.90 -3.14 -26.53
C LEU A 80 -10.51 -3.44 -28.00
N GLN A 81 -11.19 -2.81 -28.96
CA GLN A 81 -11.02 -3.12 -30.40
C GLN A 81 -9.84 -2.39 -31.08
N HIS A 82 -9.29 -1.34 -30.47
CA HIS A 82 -8.34 -0.42 -31.13
C HIS A 82 -7.06 -0.19 -30.32
N HIS A 83 -6.57 -1.20 -29.59
CA HIS A 83 -5.27 -1.08 -28.93
C HIS A 83 -4.15 -1.60 -29.85
N ASN A 84 -3.06 -0.84 -29.94
CA ASN A 84 -1.85 -1.36 -30.58
C ASN A 84 -1.14 -2.30 -29.59
N PRO A 85 -0.65 -3.48 -30.01
CA PRO A 85 0.15 -4.36 -29.17
C PRO A 85 1.27 -3.61 -28.44
N GLY A 86 1.33 -3.76 -27.11
CA GLY A 86 2.34 -3.10 -26.26
C GLY A 86 2.03 -1.64 -25.90
N GLN A 87 0.89 -1.09 -26.34
CA GLN A 87 0.44 0.21 -25.89
C GLN A 87 -0.06 0.15 -24.43
N LEU A 88 0.30 1.18 -23.66
CA LEU A 88 -0.21 1.37 -22.30
C LEU A 88 -1.67 1.81 -22.34
N VAL A 89 -2.51 1.11 -21.59
CA VAL A 89 -3.93 1.42 -21.43
C VAL A 89 -4.22 1.77 -19.98
N LYS A 90 -4.86 2.92 -19.74
CA LYS A 90 -5.36 3.29 -18.41
C LYS A 90 -6.72 2.65 -18.19
N CYS A 91 -6.81 1.79 -17.19
CA CYS A 91 -7.99 1.00 -16.85
C CYS A 91 -8.99 1.83 -16.06
N ALA A 92 -9.57 2.86 -16.67
CA ALA A 92 -10.47 3.79 -16.01
C ALA A 92 -11.79 3.92 -16.77
N THR A 93 -12.87 4.17 -16.02
CA THR A 93 -14.21 4.37 -16.57
C THR A 93 -14.26 5.55 -17.54
N ASP A 94 -13.56 6.64 -17.23
CA ASP A 94 -13.55 7.84 -18.08
C ASP A 94 -12.89 7.60 -19.44
N ASP A 95 -11.93 6.68 -19.50
CA ASP A 95 -11.16 6.37 -20.71
C ASP A 95 -11.78 5.22 -21.52
N LEU A 96 -12.36 4.22 -20.84
CA LEU A 96 -12.82 2.96 -21.46
C LEU A 96 -14.35 2.79 -21.46
N GLY A 97 -15.08 3.68 -20.80
CA GLY A 97 -16.50 3.53 -20.47
C GLY A 97 -16.75 2.60 -19.28
N ASP A 98 -18.02 2.51 -18.83
CA ASP A 98 -18.42 1.65 -17.72
C ASP A 98 -19.18 0.39 -18.20
N PRO A 99 -18.50 -0.75 -18.39
CA PRO A 99 -19.18 -2.00 -18.73
C PRO A 99 -19.95 -2.60 -17.55
N ALA A 100 -19.67 -2.16 -16.31
CA ALA A 100 -20.31 -2.66 -15.09
C ALA A 100 -20.62 -1.52 -14.12
N PRO A 101 -21.66 -0.70 -14.39
CA PRO A 101 -22.05 0.40 -13.53
C PRO A 101 -22.34 -0.05 -12.10
N GLY A 102 -21.82 0.70 -11.12
CA GLY A 102 -21.94 0.39 -9.68
C GLY A 102 -20.97 -0.67 -9.16
N ASP A 103 -20.22 -1.35 -10.03
CA ASP A 103 -19.21 -2.33 -9.63
C ASP A 103 -17.83 -1.64 -9.50
N ALA A 104 -17.28 -1.59 -8.30
CA ALA A 104 -15.95 -1.02 -8.03
C ALA A 104 -14.80 -2.04 -8.26
N GLY A 105 -15.11 -3.30 -8.58
CA GLY A 105 -14.17 -4.37 -8.90
C GLY A 105 -13.71 -4.40 -10.36
N LYS A 106 -13.99 -3.36 -11.15
CA LYS A 106 -13.56 -3.33 -12.54
C LYS A 106 -12.03 -3.37 -12.68
N HIS A 107 -11.55 -4.14 -13.64
CA HIS A 107 -10.12 -4.29 -13.91
C HIS A 107 -9.88 -4.60 -15.39
N CYS A 108 -8.64 -4.44 -15.82
CA CYS A 108 -8.19 -4.92 -17.11
C CYS A 108 -7.58 -6.32 -16.98
N GLU A 109 -7.88 -7.15 -17.98
CA GLU A 109 -7.19 -8.41 -18.22
C GLU A 109 -6.58 -8.43 -19.63
N CYS A 110 -5.45 -9.11 -19.74
CA CYS A 110 -4.67 -9.25 -20.96
C CYS A 110 -4.79 -10.69 -21.49
N GLU A 111 -5.13 -10.85 -22.76
CA GLU A 111 -5.13 -12.15 -23.44
C GLU A 111 -3.72 -12.50 -23.86
N LEU A 112 -3.18 -13.60 -23.35
CA LEU A 112 -1.81 -14.01 -23.57
C LEU A 112 -1.73 -15.45 -24.06
N ASP A 113 -0.78 -15.70 -24.96
CA ASP A 113 -0.35 -17.05 -25.32
C ASP A 113 0.63 -17.55 -24.24
N PRO A 114 0.34 -18.64 -23.50
CA PRO A 114 1.24 -19.24 -22.52
C PRO A 114 2.60 -19.65 -23.09
N ALA A 115 2.71 -19.87 -24.41
CA ALA A 115 3.96 -20.17 -25.09
C ALA A 115 4.76 -18.90 -25.46
N SER A 116 4.20 -17.71 -25.31
CA SER A 116 4.88 -16.46 -25.66
C SER A 116 6.02 -16.12 -24.69
N PRO A 117 7.12 -15.51 -25.17
CA PRO A 117 8.18 -15.02 -24.28
C PRO A 117 7.68 -14.01 -23.23
N PHE A 118 6.68 -13.22 -23.58
CA PHE A 118 6.07 -12.25 -22.67
C PHE A 118 5.42 -12.94 -21.46
N PHE A 119 4.72 -14.06 -21.67
CA PHE A 119 4.12 -14.84 -20.58
C PHE A 119 5.17 -15.36 -19.58
N GLY A 120 6.40 -15.62 -20.03
CA GLY A 120 7.52 -15.91 -19.14
C GLY A 120 7.82 -14.76 -18.17
N SER A 121 7.72 -13.52 -18.64
CA SER A 121 8.08 -12.30 -17.90
C SER A 121 7.02 -11.75 -16.94
N ILE A 122 5.76 -12.18 -17.06
CA ILE A 122 4.69 -11.68 -16.19
C ILE A 122 4.79 -12.29 -14.78
N SER A 123 4.22 -11.58 -13.82
CA SER A 123 4.17 -11.98 -12.43
C SER A 123 3.55 -13.37 -12.25
N PRO A 124 4.20 -14.30 -11.52
CA PRO A 124 3.62 -15.59 -11.16
C PRO A 124 2.33 -15.47 -10.33
N ALA A 125 2.13 -14.35 -9.64
CA ALA A 125 0.97 -14.16 -8.77
C ALA A 125 -0.35 -13.92 -9.54
N VAL A 126 -0.27 -13.61 -10.84
CA VAL A 126 -1.44 -13.43 -11.71
C VAL A 126 -1.62 -14.59 -12.70
N LYS A 127 -0.69 -15.55 -12.74
CA LYS A 127 -0.79 -16.77 -13.57
C LYS A 127 -1.68 -17.81 -12.88
N ARG A 128 -2.44 -18.60 -13.64
CA ARG A 128 -3.14 -19.78 -13.11
C ARG A 128 -2.21 -20.83 -12.51
N SER A 129 -1.03 -21.01 -13.11
CA SER A 129 0.01 -21.92 -12.63
C SER A 129 1.33 -21.17 -12.51
N ALA A 130 1.80 -20.98 -11.28
CA ALA A 130 3.09 -20.35 -11.01
C ALA A 130 4.21 -21.40 -11.05
N GLY A 131 5.17 -21.23 -11.96
CA GLY A 131 6.42 -22.00 -11.97
C GLY A 131 7.51 -21.43 -11.05
N SER A 132 7.37 -20.16 -10.62
CA SER A 132 8.34 -19.47 -9.78
C SER A 132 8.34 -19.98 -8.34
N GLN A 133 9.46 -19.77 -7.65
CA GLN A 133 9.61 -20.16 -6.24
C GLN A 133 8.65 -19.38 -5.35
N ARG A 134 7.63 -20.08 -4.81
CA ARG A 134 6.79 -19.57 -3.73
C ARG A 134 7.60 -19.54 -2.43
N VAL A 135 7.73 -18.36 -1.83
CA VAL A 135 8.54 -18.15 -0.62
C VAL A 135 7.72 -17.78 0.61
N VAL A 136 6.49 -17.31 0.40
CA VAL A 136 5.51 -17.10 1.48
C VAL A 136 4.20 -17.74 1.07
N SER A 137 3.60 -18.48 2.00
CA SER A 137 2.26 -19.04 1.88
C SER A 137 1.78 -19.44 3.27
N CYS A 138 0.48 -19.67 3.43
CA CYS A 138 -0.05 -20.16 4.70
C CYS A 138 0.63 -21.45 5.17
N GLU A 139 0.95 -22.37 4.26
CA GLU A 139 1.63 -23.62 4.62
C GLU A 139 3.06 -23.38 5.10
N ILE A 140 3.83 -22.57 4.35
CA ILE A 140 5.22 -22.22 4.72
C ILE A 140 5.25 -21.54 6.10
N LEU A 141 4.33 -20.61 6.35
CA LEU A 141 4.25 -19.88 7.61
C LEU A 141 3.78 -20.77 8.78
N GLU A 142 2.85 -21.69 8.53
CA GLU A 142 2.40 -22.64 9.55
C GLU A 142 3.53 -23.61 9.94
N ASP A 143 4.29 -24.10 8.97
CA ASP A 143 5.42 -25.01 9.22
C ASP A 143 6.53 -24.30 10.01
N ALA A 144 6.79 -23.03 9.68
CA ALA A 144 7.79 -22.21 10.35
C ALA A 144 7.42 -21.86 11.80
N ARG A 145 6.15 -21.94 12.22
CA ARG A 145 5.69 -21.50 13.55
C ARG A 145 6.37 -22.19 14.73
N ARG A 146 7.05 -23.33 14.51
CA ARG A 146 7.82 -24.04 15.55
C ARG A 146 9.27 -23.57 15.65
N GLY A 147 9.68 -22.66 14.77
CA GLY A 147 11.00 -22.06 14.73
C GLY A 147 11.15 -20.94 15.75
N HIS A 148 11.79 -19.85 15.31
CA HIS A 148 12.15 -18.74 16.18
C HIS A 148 10.93 -17.91 16.60
N VAL A 149 11.12 -17.01 17.55
CA VAL A 149 10.05 -16.12 18.04
C VAL A 149 9.43 -15.27 16.92
N TRP A 150 10.22 -14.84 15.93
CA TRP A 150 9.70 -14.07 14.80
C TRP A 150 8.81 -14.91 13.87
N ASP A 151 9.10 -16.20 13.68
CA ASP A 151 8.23 -17.09 12.90
C ASP A 151 6.90 -17.34 13.62
N GLN A 152 6.94 -17.46 14.95
CA GLN A 152 5.74 -17.59 15.78
C GLN A 152 4.84 -16.36 15.69
N LEU A 153 5.42 -15.16 15.73
CA LEU A 153 4.67 -13.90 15.64
C LEU A 153 4.17 -13.61 14.23
N GLU A 154 4.93 -13.97 13.20
CA GLU A 154 4.46 -13.92 11.81
C GLU A 154 3.27 -14.87 11.60
N TRP A 155 3.36 -16.11 12.08
CA TRP A 155 2.23 -17.04 12.03
C TRP A 155 1.01 -16.50 12.78
N LYS A 156 1.21 -15.95 13.99
CA LYS A 156 0.14 -15.30 14.76
C LYS A 156 -0.51 -14.15 13.99
N ALA A 157 0.26 -13.42 13.20
CA ALA A 157 -0.23 -12.34 12.36
C ALA A 157 -1.12 -12.84 11.22
N VAL A 158 -0.75 -13.96 10.56
CA VAL A 158 -1.44 -14.43 9.36
C VAL A 158 -2.49 -15.53 9.60
N GLN A 159 -2.50 -16.20 10.76
CA GLN A 159 -3.40 -17.35 11.01
C GLN A 159 -4.89 -17.04 10.79
N GLY A 160 -5.29 -15.79 11.01
CA GLY A 160 -6.66 -15.34 10.76
C GLY A 160 -7.02 -15.10 9.29
N LEU A 161 -6.01 -14.94 8.43
CA LEU A 161 -6.14 -14.95 6.96
C LEU A 161 -6.06 -16.39 6.43
N CYS A 162 -5.26 -17.22 7.09
CA CYS A 162 -5.04 -18.60 6.72
C CYS A 162 -6.20 -19.55 7.05
N SER A 163 -7.31 -19.08 7.65
CA SER A 163 -8.50 -19.91 7.92
C SER A 163 -8.19 -21.18 8.73
N VAL A 164 -7.36 -21.05 9.78
CA VAL A 164 -6.92 -22.18 10.62
C VAL A 164 -8.12 -22.83 11.33
N PRO A 165 -8.29 -24.16 11.25
CA PRO A 165 -9.36 -24.86 11.96
C PRO A 165 -9.34 -24.58 13.46
N GLY A 166 -10.52 -24.27 14.04
CA GLY A 166 -10.68 -24.03 15.49
C GLY A 166 -10.27 -22.63 15.97
N LEU A 167 -9.69 -21.78 15.12
CA LEU A 167 -9.39 -20.39 15.47
C LEU A 167 -10.70 -19.61 15.63
N ARG A 168 -10.97 -19.10 16.83
CA ARG A 168 -12.13 -18.26 17.12
C ARG A 168 -11.86 -16.82 16.68
N LEU A 169 -12.37 -16.46 15.52
CA LEU A 169 -12.34 -15.09 15.01
C LEU A 169 -13.65 -14.37 15.31
N PRO A 170 -13.65 -13.02 15.41
CA PRO A 170 -14.88 -12.24 15.36
C PRO A 170 -15.73 -12.58 14.13
N LYS A 171 -17.03 -12.32 14.26
CA LYS A 171 -17.99 -12.50 13.17
C LYS A 171 -17.57 -11.61 12.00
N ALA A 172 -17.40 -12.22 10.84
CA ALA A 172 -17.15 -11.50 9.60
C ALA A 172 -18.39 -10.72 9.17
N GLY A 173 -18.19 -9.58 8.53
CA GLY A 173 -19.26 -8.76 7.96
C GLY A 173 -19.73 -9.25 6.59
N GLY A 174 -20.67 -8.51 6.00
CA GLY A 174 -21.27 -8.85 4.70
C GLY A 174 -20.31 -8.73 3.53
N ASP A 175 -19.30 -7.85 3.64
CA ASP A 175 -18.30 -7.61 2.59
C ASP A 175 -16.98 -8.32 2.91
N SER A 176 -17.02 -9.43 3.66
CA SER A 176 -15.84 -10.26 3.93
C SER A 176 -15.36 -10.94 2.66
N LEU A 177 -14.04 -10.97 2.46
CA LEU A 177 -13.45 -11.91 1.50
C LEU A 177 -13.71 -13.35 1.94
N ASP A 178 -13.88 -14.25 0.96
CA ASP A 178 -13.98 -15.67 1.21
C ASP A 178 -12.63 -16.27 1.66
N ASN A 179 -12.67 -17.44 2.29
CA ASN A 179 -11.47 -18.07 2.86
C ASN A 179 -10.38 -18.38 1.83
N ARG A 180 -10.73 -18.69 0.58
CA ARG A 180 -9.74 -18.96 -0.47
C ARG A 180 -9.03 -17.66 -0.84
N SER A 181 -9.80 -16.60 -1.03
CA SER A 181 -9.29 -15.25 -1.27
C SER A 181 -8.41 -14.75 -0.13
N LEU A 182 -8.82 -14.93 1.14
CA LEU A 182 -8.00 -14.54 2.30
C LEU A 182 -6.66 -15.28 2.33
N ARG A 183 -6.65 -16.60 2.05
CA ARG A 183 -5.42 -17.40 2.00
C ARG A 183 -4.47 -16.92 0.90
N SER A 184 -4.99 -16.69 -0.31
CA SER A 184 -4.15 -16.24 -1.43
C SER A 184 -3.55 -14.85 -1.22
N MET A 185 -4.11 -14.02 -0.32
CA MET A 185 -3.52 -12.73 0.02
C MET A 185 -2.18 -12.82 0.77
N VAL A 186 -1.88 -13.98 1.35
CA VAL A 186 -0.61 -14.25 2.07
C VAL A 186 0.46 -14.80 1.13
N ASP A 187 0.08 -15.30 -0.04
CA ASP A 187 1.03 -15.92 -0.95
C ASP A 187 1.97 -14.88 -1.59
N ALA A 188 3.26 -15.22 -1.63
CA ALA A 188 4.26 -14.46 -2.35
C ALA A 188 5.29 -15.36 -3.05
N TRP A 189 5.74 -14.91 -4.21
CA TRP A 189 6.72 -15.60 -5.06
C TRP A 189 7.91 -14.69 -5.34
N ILE A 190 9.10 -15.26 -5.47
CA ILE A 190 10.26 -14.48 -5.91
C ILE A 190 10.21 -14.29 -7.41
N SER A 191 10.48 -13.06 -7.86
CA SER A 191 10.72 -12.78 -9.28
C SER A 191 11.95 -13.55 -9.75
N ASP A 192 11.83 -14.30 -10.84
CA ASP A 192 12.90 -15.21 -11.32
C ASP A 192 14.25 -14.48 -11.51
N GLY A 193 14.22 -13.26 -12.07
CA GLY A 193 15.42 -12.42 -12.23
C GLY A 193 16.09 -12.01 -10.92
N PHE A 194 15.39 -12.07 -9.78
CA PHE A 194 15.89 -11.66 -8.45
C PHE A 194 16.10 -12.85 -7.50
N ALA A 195 15.99 -14.10 -7.98
CA ALA A 195 16.15 -15.30 -7.16
C ALA A 195 17.53 -15.42 -6.50
N GLU A 196 18.60 -15.01 -7.19
CA GLU A 196 19.95 -15.00 -6.60
C GLU A 196 20.06 -13.94 -5.49
N ASN A 197 19.53 -12.74 -5.69
CA ASN A 197 19.52 -11.71 -4.65
C ASN A 197 18.79 -12.20 -3.40
N TYR A 198 17.65 -12.85 -3.56
CA TYR A 198 16.92 -13.48 -2.44
C TYR A 198 17.80 -14.50 -1.70
N ARG A 199 18.37 -15.50 -2.42
CA ARG A 199 19.23 -16.53 -1.80
C ARG A 199 20.45 -15.94 -1.10
N LYS A 200 21.05 -14.90 -1.67
CA LYS A 200 22.22 -14.22 -1.11
C LYS A 200 21.89 -13.45 0.16
N LEU A 201 20.76 -12.75 0.20
CA LEU A 201 20.42 -11.79 1.25
C LEU A 201 19.62 -12.43 2.39
N TYR A 202 18.66 -13.31 2.07
CA TYR A 202 17.83 -13.96 3.08
C TYR A 202 18.59 -15.09 3.78
N ARG A 203 18.38 -15.21 5.09
CA ARG A 203 18.91 -16.29 5.93
C ARG A 203 17.73 -16.92 6.66
N GLU A 204 17.55 -18.22 6.49
CA GLU A 204 16.39 -18.95 7.07
C GLU A 204 15.04 -18.31 6.68
N GLY A 205 14.97 -17.72 5.48
CA GLY A 205 13.78 -17.04 4.99
C GLY A 205 13.53 -15.66 5.61
N TRP A 206 14.49 -15.05 6.31
CA TRP A 206 14.36 -13.70 6.86
C TRP A 206 15.49 -12.76 6.44
N LEU A 207 15.18 -11.45 6.42
CA LEU A 207 16.14 -10.36 6.50
C LEU A 207 16.21 -9.82 7.93
N GLU A 208 17.41 -9.54 8.42
CA GLU A 208 17.58 -8.88 9.72
C GLU A 208 17.04 -7.45 9.69
N GLU A 209 17.45 -6.68 8.68
CA GLU A 209 17.09 -5.28 8.48
C GLU A 209 16.83 -5.05 6.98
N GLY A 210 15.80 -4.28 6.65
CA GLY A 210 15.50 -3.99 5.25
C GLY A 210 14.41 -2.94 5.07
N PHE A 211 14.50 -2.23 3.96
CA PHE A 211 13.40 -1.38 3.50
C PHE A 211 12.34 -2.24 2.84
N VAL A 212 11.07 -1.87 2.99
CA VAL A 212 9.96 -2.54 2.31
C VAL A 212 9.16 -1.50 1.55
N ASN A 213 8.91 -1.77 0.28
CA ASN A 213 8.06 -0.98 -0.58
C ASN A 213 7.02 -1.89 -1.24
N PHE A 214 5.92 -1.31 -1.72
CA PHE A 214 4.87 -1.99 -2.44
C PHE A 214 4.50 -1.20 -3.68
N ILE A 215 4.24 -1.92 -4.77
CA ILE A 215 3.83 -1.30 -6.04
C ILE A 215 2.73 -2.09 -6.72
N GLY A 216 1.84 -1.38 -7.41
CA GLY A 216 0.85 -1.96 -8.30
C GLY A 216 1.47 -2.23 -9.68
N SER A 217 0.64 -2.25 -10.71
CA SER A 217 1.14 -2.29 -12.08
C SER A 217 1.91 -0.99 -12.39
N SER A 218 3.20 -1.12 -12.64
CA SER A 218 4.08 -0.01 -13.00
C SER A 218 4.94 -0.38 -14.22
N PRO A 219 4.34 -0.47 -15.42
CA PRO A 219 5.07 -0.80 -16.64
C PRO A 219 6.28 0.10 -16.90
N SER A 220 7.26 -0.43 -17.65
CA SER A 220 8.49 0.29 -18.03
C SER A 220 8.19 1.66 -18.65
N ARG A 221 9.13 2.61 -18.55
CA ARG A 221 9.02 3.98 -19.10
C ARG A 221 7.89 4.86 -18.54
N THR A 222 6.99 4.33 -17.71
CA THR A 222 5.97 5.14 -17.04
C THR A 222 6.59 6.07 -16.01
N LYS A 223 5.86 7.15 -15.68
CA LYS A 223 6.24 8.06 -14.59
C LYS A 223 6.44 7.30 -13.27
N TRP A 224 5.54 6.37 -12.97
CA TRP A 224 5.60 5.56 -11.74
C TRP A 224 6.79 4.60 -11.71
N ALA A 225 7.16 3.98 -12.84
CA ALA A 225 8.35 3.13 -12.90
C ALA A 225 9.62 3.93 -12.59
N LYS A 226 9.73 5.14 -13.15
CA LYS A 226 10.87 6.04 -12.91
C LYS A 226 10.93 6.55 -11.47
N ILE A 227 9.78 6.86 -10.87
CA ILE A 227 9.69 7.27 -9.46
C ILE A 227 10.22 6.14 -8.56
N ASN A 228 9.72 4.91 -8.74
CA ASN A 228 10.17 3.75 -7.96
C ASN A 228 11.64 3.40 -8.23
N GLU A 229 12.14 3.62 -9.45
CA GLU A 229 13.57 3.46 -9.74
C GLU A 229 14.43 4.44 -8.93
N GLN A 230 13.99 5.70 -8.75
CA GLN A 230 14.73 6.64 -7.90
C GLN A 230 14.71 6.23 -6.43
N LEU A 231 13.61 5.67 -5.93
CA LEU A 231 13.56 5.05 -4.59
C LEU A 231 14.63 3.95 -4.47
N ILE A 232 14.61 2.95 -5.37
CA ILE A 232 15.55 1.83 -5.35
C ILE A 232 17.00 2.32 -5.47
N ARG A 233 17.25 3.26 -6.39
CA ARG A 233 18.56 3.90 -6.60
C ARG A 233 19.05 4.56 -5.32
N SER A 234 18.20 5.34 -4.65
CA SER A 234 18.55 6.04 -3.42
C SER A 234 18.95 5.09 -2.29
N VAL A 235 18.27 3.94 -2.15
CA VAL A 235 18.65 2.90 -1.18
C VAL A 235 20.02 2.32 -1.50
N HIS A 236 20.32 2.08 -2.77
CA HIS A 236 21.64 1.58 -3.18
C HIS A 236 22.76 2.60 -3.00
N MET A 237 22.44 3.90 -3.09
CA MET A 237 23.40 4.98 -2.87
C MET A 237 23.68 5.22 -1.39
N PHE A 238 22.66 5.20 -0.53
CA PHE A 238 22.76 5.76 0.82
C PHE A 238 22.56 4.77 1.97
N SER A 239 22.26 3.51 1.66
CA SER A 239 22.05 2.47 2.64
C SER A 239 22.89 1.23 2.33
N THR A 240 23.33 0.55 3.39
CA THR A 240 23.95 -0.78 3.31
C THR A 240 22.92 -1.92 3.33
N ARG A 241 21.66 -1.61 3.70
CA ARG A 241 20.56 -2.56 3.86
C ARG A 241 19.82 -2.81 2.54
N PRO A 242 19.24 -4.01 2.37
CA PRO A 242 18.44 -4.34 1.20
C PRO A 242 17.10 -3.61 1.17
N ILE A 243 16.49 -3.59 -0.02
CA ILE A 243 15.10 -3.19 -0.22
C ILE A 243 14.32 -4.37 -0.82
N VAL A 244 13.17 -4.66 -0.21
CA VAL A 244 12.19 -5.62 -0.70
C VAL A 244 11.06 -4.84 -1.35
N VAL A 245 10.80 -5.09 -2.63
CA VAL A 245 9.65 -4.53 -3.33
C VAL A 245 8.63 -5.63 -3.54
N VAL A 246 7.43 -5.44 -2.99
CA VAL A 246 6.29 -6.33 -3.20
C VAL A 246 5.44 -5.79 -4.35
N HIS A 247 5.47 -6.50 -5.47
CA HIS A 247 4.80 -6.15 -6.70
C HIS A 247 3.46 -6.90 -6.84
N PHE A 248 2.38 -6.14 -6.93
CA PHE A 248 0.99 -6.60 -7.06
C PHE A 248 0.44 -6.50 -8.49
N GLY A 249 1.28 -6.08 -9.45
CA GLY A 249 0.93 -5.92 -10.86
C GLY A 249 1.39 -7.08 -11.74
N MET A 250 1.13 -6.96 -13.04
CA MET A 250 1.46 -8.00 -14.02
C MET A 250 2.92 -7.95 -14.49
N VAL A 251 3.48 -6.77 -14.78
CA VAL A 251 4.80 -6.63 -15.42
C VAL A 251 5.71 -5.74 -14.59
N LEU A 252 6.97 -6.15 -14.42
CA LEU A 252 8.01 -5.34 -13.78
C LEU A 252 8.65 -4.38 -14.78
N PRO A 253 9.14 -3.20 -14.33
CA PRO A 253 9.99 -2.36 -15.15
C PRO A 253 11.25 -3.10 -15.64
N HIS A 254 11.58 -2.98 -16.92
CA HIS A 254 12.80 -3.55 -17.51
C HIS A 254 14.08 -2.86 -16.98
N GLU A 255 13.95 -1.64 -16.47
CA GLU A 255 15.02 -0.87 -15.87
C GLU A 255 15.50 -1.48 -14.52
N TRP A 256 14.73 -2.41 -13.95
CA TRP A 256 15.08 -3.11 -12.73
C TRP A 256 15.95 -4.34 -13.03
N ASP A 257 17.25 -4.11 -12.99
CA ASP A 257 18.27 -5.14 -13.23
C ASP A 257 18.91 -5.59 -11.91
N PRO A 258 18.91 -6.90 -11.57
CA PRO A 258 19.55 -7.42 -10.36
C PRO A 258 21.07 -7.16 -10.31
N THR A 259 21.73 -7.02 -11.46
CA THR A 259 23.15 -6.67 -11.56
C THR A 259 23.38 -5.20 -11.19
N LYS A 260 22.49 -4.31 -11.66
CA LYS A 260 22.51 -2.88 -11.30
C LYS A 260 22.12 -2.66 -9.83
N TYR A 261 21.20 -3.47 -9.32
CA TYR A 261 20.63 -3.37 -7.98
C TYR A 261 20.81 -4.68 -7.18
N PRO A 262 22.05 -5.00 -6.74
CA PRO A 262 22.36 -6.27 -6.10
C PRO A 262 21.78 -6.43 -4.68
N ARG A 263 21.16 -5.39 -4.13
CA ARG A 263 20.45 -5.41 -2.84
C ARG A 263 18.92 -5.27 -2.99
N LEU A 264 18.41 -5.29 -4.21
CA LEU A 264 16.98 -5.33 -4.49
C LEU A 264 16.48 -6.78 -4.47
N VAL A 265 15.41 -7.04 -3.75
CA VAL A 265 14.62 -8.27 -3.81
C VAL A 265 13.23 -7.91 -4.29
N VAL A 266 12.74 -8.60 -5.31
CA VAL A 266 11.39 -8.40 -5.84
C VAL A 266 10.55 -9.64 -5.54
N MET A 267 9.48 -9.42 -4.79
CA MET A 267 8.44 -10.41 -4.51
C MET A 267 7.19 -10.06 -5.30
N HIS A 268 6.50 -11.07 -5.80
CA HIS A 268 5.19 -10.94 -6.41
C HIS A 268 4.13 -11.42 -5.44
N ALA A 269 3.02 -10.70 -5.36
CA ALA A 269 1.85 -11.11 -4.58
C ALA A 269 0.58 -10.81 -5.37
N ALA A 270 -0.48 -11.58 -5.13
CA ALA A 270 -1.71 -11.43 -5.91
C ALA A 270 -2.36 -10.06 -5.62
N PRO A 271 -2.93 -9.38 -6.63
CA PRO A 271 -3.74 -8.17 -6.39
C PRO A 271 -4.95 -8.51 -5.51
N PHE A 272 -5.60 -7.48 -4.95
CA PHE A 272 -6.85 -7.72 -4.22
C PHE A 272 -7.91 -8.37 -5.13
N PRO A 273 -8.67 -9.36 -4.63
CA PRO A 273 -9.79 -9.93 -5.36
C PRO A 273 -10.78 -8.84 -5.72
N THR A 274 -11.27 -8.87 -6.96
CA THR A 274 -12.17 -7.84 -7.47
C THR A 274 -13.63 -8.03 -7.08
N ALA A 275 -13.97 -9.16 -6.47
CA ALA A 275 -15.33 -9.41 -5.97
C ALA A 275 -15.74 -8.41 -4.88
N VAL A 276 -14.77 -7.86 -4.15
CA VAL A 276 -15.00 -6.88 -3.09
C VAL A 276 -13.95 -5.78 -3.20
N PHE A 277 -14.39 -4.53 -3.38
CA PHE A 277 -13.46 -3.41 -3.50
C PHE A 277 -12.64 -3.19 -2.24
N ARG A 278 -11.34 -3.04 -2.43
CA ARG A 278 -10.36 -2.64 -1.43
C ARG A 278 -9.41 -1.64 -2.09
N ARG A 279 -9.06 -0.57 -1.37
CA ARG A 279 -8.08 0.38 -1.87
C ARG A 279 -6.71 -0.29 -1.97
N PHE A 280 -5.94 0.19 -2.94
CA PHE A 280 -4.63 -0.38 -3.26
C PHE A 280 -3.60 -0.16 -2.15
N ASP A 281 -3.66 0.98 -1.47
CA ASP A 281 -2.79 1.38 -0.36
C ASP A 281 -2.79 0.36 0.81
N LEU A 282 -3.88 -0.38 1.03
CA LEU A 282 -3.93 -1.48 2.00
C LEU A 282 -2.93 -2.62 1.72
N ASN A 283 -2.36 -2.68 0.51
CA ASN A 283 -1.24 -3.57 0.22
C ASN A 283 0.02 -3.24 1.03
N LYS A 284 0.12 -2.04 1.62
CA LYS A 284 1.16 -1.70 2.60
C LYS A 284 1.17 -2.69 3.76
N PHE A 285 0.01 -3.01 4.35
CA PHE A 285 -0.08 -4.01 5.41
C PHE A 285 0.35 -5.40 4.93
N ARG A 286 -0.01 -5.75 3.69
CA ARG A 286 0.39 -7.04 3.10
C ARG A 286 1.89 -7.10 2.87
N SER A 287 2.51 -6.03 2.37
CA SER A 287 3.97 -5.99 2.17
C SER A 287 4.74 -6.11 3.48
N LEU A 288 4.26 -5.45 4.55
CA LEU A 288 4.84 -5.59 5.89
C LEU A 288 4.86 -7.04 6.38
N LEU A 289 3.77 -7.80 6.11
CA LEU A 289 3.64 -9.19 6.54
C LEU A 289 4.50 -10.12 5.69
N ILE A 290 4.41 -10.04 4.36
CA ILE A 290 5.01 -11.04 3.47
C ILE A 290 6.49 -10.78 3.16
N ALA A 291 7.02 -9.59 3.47
CA ALA A 291 8.42 -9.28 3.20
C ALA A 291 9.42 -10.07 4.06
N ARG A 292 8.98 -10.67 5.18
CA ARG A 292 9.82 -11.43 6.13
C ARG A 292 11.08 -10.64 6.56
N VAL A 293 10.86 -9.44 7.08
CA VAL A 293 11.92 -8.55 7.61
C VAL A 293 11.75 -8.40 9.13
N LYS A 294 12.83 -8.63 9.89
CA LYS A 294 12.78 -8.56 11.36
C LYS A 294 12.73 -7.14 11.89
N THR A 295 13.46 -6.20 11.28
CA THR A 295 13.37 -4.77 11.55
C THR A 295 13.25 -4.01 10.24
N GLY A 296 12.10 -3.39 10.02
CA GLY A 296 11.75 -2.83 8.73
C GLY A 296 11.43 -1.33 8.77
N ILE A 297 11.63 -0.70 7.63
CA ILE A 297 11.22 0.69 7.35
C ILE A 297 10.37 0.65 6.08
N GLN A 298 9.11 1.09 6.20
CA GLN A 298 8.16 1.06 5.10
C GLN A 298 8.35 2.34 4.30
N LEU A 299 8.55 2.20 3.00
CA LEU A 299 8.69 3.31 2.08
C LEU A 299 7.57 3.28 1.04
N ASP A 300 6.94 4.42 0.83
CA ASP A 300 5.99 4.64 -0.25
C ASP A 300 6.73 4.85 -1.58
N SER A 301 6.04 4.60 -2.68
CA SER A 301 6.66 4.63 -4.02
C SER A 301 7.23 6.00 -4.37
N ASP A 302 6.57 7.07 -3.95
CA ASP A 302 6.99 8.45 -4.12
C ASP A 302 7.90 8.93 -2.98
N GLN A 303 8.73 8.03 -2.44
CA GLN A 303 9.81 8.39 -1.53
C GLN A 303 11.18 8.19 -2.16
N PHE A 304 12.19 8.83 -1.57
CA PHE A 304 13.58 8.40 -1.70
C PHE A 304 14.25 8.49 -0.33
N VAL A 305 15.29 7.68 -0.11
CA VAL A 305 16.11 7.74 1.10
C VAL A 305 17.32 8.66 0.90
N ALA A 306 17.89 9.14 1.99
CA ALA A 306 19.02 10.06 2.01
C ALA A 306 20.15 9.51 2.91
N PRO A 307 21.35 10.13 2.89
CA PRO A 307 22.46 9.68 3.72
C PRO A 307 22.11 9.51 5.20
N ARG A 308 22.73 8.50 5.84
CA ARG A 308 22.54 8.13 7.26
C ARG A 308 21.16 7.54 7.61
N VAL A 309 20.32 7.22 6.63
CA VAL A 309 19.01 6.57 6.85
C VAL A 309 19.12 5.27 7.67
N ASP A 310 20.24 4.54 7.58
CA ASP A 310 20.46 3.28 8.31
C ASP A 310 20.35 3.45 9.85
N ALA A 311 20.50 4.67 10.37
CA ALA A 311 20.30 4.97 11.80
C ALA A 311 18.88 4.66 12.29
N LEU A 312 17.88 4.70 11.39
CA LEU A 312 16.50 4.35 11.71
C LEU A 312 16.33 2.88 12.08
N PHE A 313 17.13 1.95 11.54
CA PHE A 313 17.04 0.53 11.89
C PHE A 313 17.48 0.28 13.33
N GLU A 314 18.60 0.89 13.73
CA GLU A 314 19.10 0.82 15.11
C GLU A 314 18.04 1.33 16.08
N ARG A 315 17.46 2.49 15.77
CA ARG A 315 16.44 3.11 16.61
C ARG A 315 15.15 2.29 16.65
N ALA A 316 14.69 1.76 15.52
CA ALA A 316 13.52 0.88 15.46
C ALA A 316 13.71 -0.37 16.32
N ARG A 317 14.92 -0.95 16.34
CA ARG A 317 15.23 -2.12 17.18
C ARG A 317 15.21 -1.81 18.68
N GLN A 318 15.71 -0.64 19.06
CA GLN A 318 15.70 -0.20 20.46
C GLN A 318 14.27 0.08 20.96
N GLU A 319 13.42 0.60 20.07
CA GLU A 319 12.09 1.07 20.44
C GLU A 319 10.98 0.04 20.24
N GLY A 320 11.14 -0.89 19.29
CA GLY A 320 10.22 -1.99 19.03
C GLY A 320 10.59 -3.23 19.85
N SER A 321 9.76 -3.58 20.82
CA SER A 321 10.00 -4.68 21.76
C SER A 321 8.72 -5.47 22.02
N GLU A 322 8.81 -6.56 22.78
CA GLU A 322 7.62 -7.27 23.28
C GLU A 322 6.70 -6.35 24.11
N SER A 323 7.27 -5.41 24.87
CA SER A 323 6.52 -4.42 25.64
C SER A 323 5.94 -3.28 24.81
N TYR A 324 6.40 -3.10 23.57
CA TYR A 324 5.82 -2.19 22.59
C TYR A 324 5.68 -2.88 21.22
N PRO A 325 4.70 -3.79 21.06
CA PRO A 325 4.55 -4.63 19.87
C PRO A 325 3.74 -3.93 18.78
N LEU A 326 4.02 -2.64 18.53
CA LEU A 326 3.28 -1.79 17.60
C LEU A 326 4.25 -1.10 16.63
N PRO A 327 3.84 -0.81 15.39
CA PRO A 327 4.64 0.04 14.51
C PRO A 327 4.75 1.45 15.10
N ILE A 328 5.84 2.13 14.78
CA ILE A 328 6.06 3.53 15.16
C ILE A 328 5.94 4.37 13.90
N LEU A 329 5.01 5.33 13.94
CA LEU A 329 4.70 6.23 12.84
C LEU A 329 5.43 7.57 13.03
N PRO A 330 5.89 8.24 11.97
CA PRO A 330 6.36 9.62 12.03
C PRO A 330 5.21 10.61 12.25
N VAL A 331 5.49 11.75 12.87
CA VAL A 331 4.50 12.83 13.04
C VAL A 331 4.02 13.33 11.67
N HIS A 332 2.70 13.42 11.49
CA HIS A 332 2.10 13.98 10.28
C HIS A 332 2.11 15.52 10.30
N PHE A 333 2.13 16.15 9.12
CA PHE A 333 2.19 17.61 8.98
C PHE A 333 0.93 18.36 9.38
N LEU A 334 -0.19 17.69 9.26
CA LEU A 334 -1.46 18.29 9.62
C LEU A 334 -1.53 18.50 11.12
N ARG A 335 -1.94 19.72 11.50
CA ARG A 335 -2.30 20.06 12.87
C ARG A 335 -3.68 19.49 13.18
N ASN A 336 -3.92 19.10 14.43
CA ASN A 336 -5.24 18.63 14.87
C ASN A 336 -6.37 19.65 14.58
N GLU A 337 -6.03 20.95 14.48
CA GLU A 337 -6.95 22.05 14.18
C GLU A 337 -7.19 22.28 12.67
N GLU A 338 -6.29 21.83 11.80
CA GLU A 338 -6.36 22.02 10.34
C GLU A 338 -7.00 20.83 9.61
N LEU A 339 -7.32 19.78 10.35
CA LEU A 339 -8.13 18.69 9.87
C LEU A 339 -9.62 19.13 9.94
N PRO A 340 -10.43 19.01 8.87
CA PRO A 340 -11.88 19.19 8.91
C PRO A 340 -12.60 18.06 9.68
N MET A 341 -11.92 17.49 10.69
CA MET A 341 -12.28 16.27 11.41
C MET A 341 -12.94 16.52 12.77
N TYR A 342 -13.08 17.78 13.19
CA TYR A 342 -14.09 18.06 14.22
C TYR A 342 -15.45 17.70 13.64
N PRO A 343 -16.33 17.04 14.41
CA PRO A 343 -17.70 16.83 13.97
C PRO A 343 -18.32 18.20 13.74
N GLY A 344 -18.31 18.66 12.48
CA GLY A 344 -19.33 19.57 12.01
C GLY A 344 -20.68 18.94 12.31
N ARG A 345 -21.75 19.73 12.36
CA ARG A 345 -23.10 19.21 12.62
C ARG A 345 -23.51 18.03 11.70
N ASN A 346 -22.78 17.79 10.61
CA ASN A 346 -23.03 16.77 9.60
C ASN A 346 -22.01 15.59 9.60
N GLY A 347 -21.15 15.45 10.62
CA GLY A 347 -20.09 14.43 10.67
C GLY A 347 -18.75 14.94 10.13
N GLY A 348 -17.64 14.44 10.67
CA GLY A 348 -16.29 14.79 10.19
C GLY A 348 -16.01 14.15 8.83
N VAL A 349 -15.26 14.85 7.97
CA VAL A 349 -14.74 14.28 6.71
C VAL A 349 -13.34 13.75 6.99
N THR A 350 -13.02 12.54 6.52
CA THR A 350 -11.63 12.04 6.59
C THR A 350 -10.74 12.84 5.66
N MET A 351 -9.44 12.71 5.89
CA MET A 351 -8.39 13.16 4.97
C MET A 351 -8.64 12.75 3.51
N SER A 352 -9.19 11.56 3.31
CA SER A 352 -9.49 10.99 1.99
C SER A 352 -10.75 11.57 1.33
N GLY A 353 -11.42 12.56 1.94
CA GLY A 353 -12.70 13.09 1.47
C GLY A 353 -13.90 12.16 1.74
N GLY A 354 -13.68 11.07 2.48
CA GLY A 354 -14.71 10.10 2.85
C GLY A 354 -15.53 10.55 4.06
N THR A 355 -16.79 10.14 4.11
CA THR A 355 -17.63 10.26 5.30
C THR A 355 -17.31 9.11 6.26
N SER A 356 -16.14 9.14 6.91
CA SER A 356 -15.83 8.13 7.92
C SER A 356 -16.19 8.64 9.32
N HIS A 357 -17.04 7.89 10.01
CA HIS A 357 -17.43 8.12 11.40
C HIS A 357 -16.35 7.72 12.41
N VAL A 358 -15.12 7.48 11.95
CA VAL A 358 -13.98 7.10 12.78
C VAL A 358 -13.78 8.04 13.96
N PHE A 359 -13.93 9.36 13.76
CA PHE A 359 -13.75 10.33 14.85
C PHE A 359 -14.89 10.33 15.87
N ASP A 360 -16.11 9.89 15.51
CA ASP A 360 -17.20 9.77 16.47
C ASP A 360 -16.84 8.79 17.60
N ARG A 361 -15.94 7.84 17.32
CA ARG A 361 -15.38 6.89 18.29
C ARG A 361 -14.46 7.55 19.33
N TYR A 362 -13.65 8.54 18.94
CA TYR A 362 -12.60 9.11 19.82
C TYR A 362 -12.89 10.51 20.31
N CYS A 363 -13.70 11.28 19.58
CA CYS A 363 -13.93 12.69 19.79
C CYS A 363 -15.38 12.95 20.20
N ARG A 364 -15.58 13.44 21.43
CA ARG A 364 -16.89 13.84 21.94
C ARG A 364 -16.85 15.29 22.41
N PHE A 365 -17.81 16.09 21.95
CA PHE A 365 -17.95 17.51 22.35
C PHE A 365 -16.65 18.31 22.18
N GLY A 366 -15.93 18.08 21.08
CA GLY A 366 -14.66 18.74 20.79
C GLY A 366 -13.45 18.24 21.60
N LYS A 367 -13.61 17.18 22.41
CA LYS A 367 -12.50 16.55 23.14
C LYS A 367 -12.21 15.17 22.56
N CYS A 368 -11.00 14.99 22.04
CA CYS A 368 -10.54 13.70 21.51
C CYS A 368 -9.71 12.94 22.56
N ARG A 369 -9.98 11.64 22.69
CA ARG A 369 -9.22 10.71 23.52
C ARG A 369 -8.42 9.77 22.63
N VAL A 370 -7.33 10.28 22.07
CA VAL A 370 -6.37 9.51 21.27
C VAL A 370 -5.03 9.43 21.99
N THR A 371 -4.28 8.37 21.77
CA THR A 371 -3.05 8.08 22.53
C THR A 371 -1.79 8.67 21.92
N THR A 372 -1.83 9.03 20.64
CA THR A 372 -0.77 9.73 19.91
C THR A 372 -1.37 10.72 18.93
N ARG A 373 -0.57 11.70 18.49
CA ARG A 373 -0.92 12.52 17.33
C ARG A 373 -1.05 11.64 16.08
N TRP A 374 -1.82 12.10 15.09
CA TRP A 374 -1.85 11.51 13.76
C TRP A 374 -0.45 11.35 13.18
N GLY A 375 -0.15 10.15 12.69
CA GLY A 375 1.12 9.78 12.09
C GLY A 375 1.00 9.51 10.60
N HIS A 376 2.08 9.78 9.87
CA HIS A 376 2.18 9.42 8.45
C HIS A 376 2.26 7.90 8.31
N ALA A 377 1.67 7.34 7.25
CA ALA A 377 1.70 5.92 6.94
C ALA A 377 3.08 5.37 6.49
N HIS A 378 4.19 5.81 7.08
CA HIS A 378 5.54 5.27 6.85
C HIS A 378 6.04 4.56 8.12
N PRO A 379 5.41 3.44 8.53
CA PRO A 379 5.78 2.77 9.76
C PRO A 379 7.21 2.25 9.71
N THR A 380 7.91 2.39 10.82
CA THR A 380 9.02 1.51 11.16
C THR A 380 8.52 0.43 12.11
N TRP A 381 9.04 -0.78 12.01
CA TRP A 381 8.61 -1.86 12.88
C TRP A 381 9.74 -2.83 13.19
N THR A 382 9.53 -3.63 14.23
CA THR A 382 10.21 -4.91 14.43
C THR A 382 9.19 -6.03 14.29
N PHE A 383 9.64 -7.28 14.19
CA PHE A 383 8.77 -8.45 14.05
C PHE A 383 7.72 -8.57 15.18
N TRP A 384 7.97 -7.93 16.33
CA TRP A 384 7.02 -7.78 17.44
C TRP A 384 5.69 -7.14 17.01
N ALA A 385 5.71 -6.27 16.00
CA ALA A 385 4.54 -5.58 15.48
C ALA A 385 3.77 -6.35 14.41
N LEU A 386 4.27 -7.49 13.91
CA LEU A 386 3.56 -8.24 12.86
C LEU A 386 2.16 -8.69 13.30
N PRO A 387 1.93 -9.17 14.54
CA PRO A 387 0.57 -9.51 14.99
C PRO A 387 -0.41 -8.33 14.94
N PHE A 388 0.05 -7.10 15.19
CA PHE A 388 -0.74 -5.89 15.03
C PHE A 388 -1.13 -5.72 13.56
N VAL A 389 -0.14 -5.74 12.65
CA VAL A 389 -0.35 -5.56 11.21
C VAL A 389 -1.35 -6.61 10.69
N GLY A 390 -1.12 -7.88 11.05
CA GLY A 390 -1.98 -9.01 10.69
C GLY A 390 -3.41 -8.88 11.21
N THR A 391 -3.58 -8.45 12.46
CA THR A 391 -4.89 -8.25 13.07
C THR A 391 -5.70 -7.19 12.33
N TRP A 392 -5.09 -6.05 12.00
CA TRP A 392 -5.78 -4.92 11.39
C TRP A 392 -6.13 -5.15 9.92
N ILE A 393 -5.21 -5.72 9.12
CA ILE A 393 -5.56 -6.09 7.74
C ILE A 393 -6.62 -7.19 7.72
N ARG A 394 -6.54 -8.19 8.63
CA ARG A 394 -7.57 -9.23 8.76
C ARG A 394 -8.94 -8.65 9.11
N ARG A 395 -9.01 -7.72 10.08
CA ARG A 395 -10.27 -7.04 10.43
C ARG A 395 -10.88 -6.35 9.22
N HIS A 396 -10.05 -5.68 8.42
CA HIS A 396 -10.48 -5.01 7.19
C HIS A 396 -10.97 -6.01 6.13
N LEU A 397 -10.17 -7.03 5.81
CA LEU A 397 -10.51 -8.02 4.79
C LEU A 397 -11.72 -8.90 5.15
N ARG A 398 -11.96 -9.11 6.45
CA ARG A 398 -13.14 -9.83 6.97
C ARG A 398 -14.33 -8.95 7.29
N ASP A 399 -14.24 -7.66 6.99
CA ASP A 399 -15.32 -6.71 7.22
C ASP A 399 -15.81 -6.70 8.68
N GLU A 400 -14.87 -6.75 9.62
CA GLU A 400 -15.19 -6.82 11.04
C GLU A 400 -15.62 -5.47 11.58
N THR A 401 -16.41 -5.51 12.65
CA THR A 401 -16.89 -4.31 13.34
C THR A 401 -16.28 -4.25 14.74
N LEU A 402 -15.64 -3.15 15.06
CA LEU A 402 -15.19 -2.86 16.42
C LEU A 402 -16.41 -2.60 17.32
N PRO A 403 -16.39 -3.08 18.57
CA PRO A 403 -17.49 -2.90 19.49
C PRO A 403 -17.69 -1.42 19.87
N GLN A 404 -18.89 -1.09 20.33
CA GLN A 404 -19.23 0.23 20.88
C GLN A 404 -18.36 0.56 22.10
N ILE A 405 -18.00 1.83 22.26
CA ILE A 405 -17.36 2.41 23.44
C ILE A 405 -18.45 2.93 24.38
N ASP A 406 -18.41 2.51 25.64
CA ASP A 406 -19.35 2.92 26.68
C ASP A 406 -20.83 2.72 26.30
N GLY A 407 -21.12 1.73 25.45
CA GLY A 407 -22.48 1.41 24.97
C GLY A 407 -23.07 2.42 23.98
N ASP A 408 -22.28 3.34 23.44
CA ASP A 408 -22.76 4.32 22.45
C ASP A 408 -22.72 3.73 21.03
N PRO A 409 -23.89 3.53 20.38
CA PRO A 409 -23.95 2.93 19.05
C PRO A 409 -23.18 3.68 17.97
N LYS A 410 -23.00 5.00 18.11
CA LYS A 410 -22.27 5.82 17.13
C LYS A 410 -20.77 5.54 17.09
N THR A 411 -20.25 4.89 18.13
CA THR A 411 -18.82 4.56 18.23
C THR A 411 -18.48 3.16 17.71
N ALA A 412 -19.48 2.34 17.36
CA ALA A 412 -19.23 1.10 16.63
C ALA A 412 -18.63 1.45 15.26
N LEU A 413 -17.54 0.76 14.89
CA LEU A 413 -16.79 1.09 13.69
C LEU A 413 -16.60 -0.14 12.83
N ARG A 414 -17.23 -0.13 11.65
CA ARG A 414 -16.99 -1.13 10.61
C ARG A 414 -15.61 -0.86 10.02
N VAL A 415 -14.67 -1.79 10.13
CA VAL A 415 -13.26 -1.53 9.78
C VAL A 415 -13.06 -1.26 8.29
N THR A 416 -13.93 -1.78 7.41
CA THR A 416 -13.93 -1.45 5.97
C THR A 416 -14.33 -0.02 5.64
N SER A 417 -14.93 0.72 6.57
CA SER A 417 -15.19 2.16 6.43
C SER A 417 -13.94 3.03 6.63
N ILE A 418 -12.84 2.42 7.05
CA ILE A 418 -11.50 3.01 7.07
C ILE A 418 -10.86 2.65 5.74
N ASP A 419 -10.95 3.58 4.78
CA ASP A 419 -10.70 3.23 3.38
C ASP A 419 -9.24 3.40 2.94
N VAL A 420 -8.40 4.05 3.74
CA VAL A 420 -6.97 4.23 3.49
C VAL A 420 -6.10 3.59 4.57
N ASP A 421 -4.88 3.21 4.18
CA ASP A 421 -3.89 2.57 5.05
C ASP A 421 -3.42 3.47 6.21
N GLU A 422 -3.26 4.77 5.96
CA GLU A 422 -2.87 5.74 6.99
C GLU A 422 -3.87 5.81 8.13
N ASP A 423 -5.15 5.93 7.79
CA ASP A 423 -6.23 5.93 8.78
C ASP A 423 -6.22 4.60 9.53
N LEU A 424 -6.09 3.47 8.84
CA LEU A 424 -6.09 2.15 9.48
C LEU A 424 -4.92 1.96 10.46
N LEU A 425 -3.73 2.47 10.12
CA LEU A 425 -2.56 2.44 11.01
C LEU A 425 -2.82 3.29 12.25
N ASN A 426 -3.29 4.53 12.10
CA ASN A 426 -3.54 5.44 13.22
C ASN A 426 -4.64 4.91 14.16
N ILE A 427 -5.78 4.51 13.59
CA ILE A 427 -6.89 3.93 14.36
C ILE A 427 -6.45 2.65 15.05
N GLY A 428 -5.68 1.82 14.35
CA GLY A 428 -5.13 0.63 14.96
C GLY A 428 -4.24 0.93 16.15
N THR A 429 -3.31 1.87 16.00
CA THR A 429 -2.41 2.28 17.08
C THR A 429 -3.18 2.84 18.26
N TRP A 430 -4.23 3.64 18.05
CA TRP A 430 -5.03 4.18 19.15
C TRP A 430 -5.85 3.12 19.90
N GLU A 431 -6.48 2.18 19.18
CA GLU A 431 -7.21 1.07 19.81
C GLU A 431 -6.29 0.18 20.65
N GLU A 432 -5.07 -0.02 20.20
CA GLU A 432 -4.06 -0.85 20.87
C GLU A 432 -3.20 -0.04 21.87
N LYS A 433 -3.60 1.20 22.16
CA LYS A 433 -2.97 2.11 23.13
C LYS A 433 -1.48 2.40 22.87
N GLY A 434 -1.10 2.46 21.59
CA GLY A 434 0.22 2.91 21.19
C GLY A 434 0.49 4.33 21.65
N HIS A 435 1.73 4.63 22.02
CA HIS A 435 2.13 5.88 22.65
C HIS A 435 3.49 6.39 22.17
N LYS A 436 4.19 5.63 21.31
CA LYS A 436 5.45 6.04 20.69
C LYS A 436 5.18 6.64 19.31
N GLN A 437 5.95 7.67 18.98
CA GLN A 437 5.90 8.34 17.69
C GLN A 437 7.29 8.89 17.36
N TRP A 438 7.68 8.88 16.08
CA TRP A 438 8.92 9.53 15.68
C TRP A 438 8.71 11.06 15.59
N CYS A 439 9.60 11.81 16.24
CA CYS A 439 9.90 13.23 16.04
C CYS A 439 10.55 13.50 14.67
N LYS A 440 10.21 12.67 13.70
CA LYS A 440 10.66 12.75 12.33
C LYS A 440 9.49 13.30 11.54
N TYR A 441 9.64 14.53 11.11
CA TYR A 441 8.98 14.96 9.90
C TYR A 441 9.70 14.32 8.73
N ASP A 442 8.99 13.48 7.98
CA ASP A 442 9.46 13.20 6.63
C ASP A 442 9.48 14.53 5.88
N VAL A 443 10.61 14.80 5.23
CA VAL A 443 10.73 15.93 4.32
C VAL A 443 9.56 15.81 3.33
N MET A 444 8.60 16.73 3.45
CA MET A 444 7.30 16.59 2.78
C MET A 444 7.43 16.60 1.27
N ASP A 445 8.39 17.37 0.77
CA ASP A 445 8.64 17.55 -0.65
C ASP A 445 10.16 17.53 -0.89
N PRO A 446 10.64 16.94 -2.00
CA PRO A 446 12.06 16.94 -2.34
C PRO A 446 12.74 18.31 -2.26
N SER A 447 12.01 19.41 -2.48
CA SER A 447 12.53 20.77 -2.37
C SER A 447 12.99 21.16 -0.97
N ASP A 448 12.49 20.53 0.10
CA ASP A 448 12.97 20.78 1.45
C ASP A 448 14.42 20.31 1.66
N PHE A 449 14.90 19.33 0.88
CA PHE A 449 16.32 18.95 0.88
C PHE A 449 17.24 20.08 0.39
N LYS A 450 16.70 21.10 -0.30
CA LYS A 450 17.48 22.31 -0.60
C LYS A 450 17.93 23.02 0.67
N LYS A 451 17.16 22.94 1.77
CA LYS A 451 17.58 23.49 3.08
C LYS A 451 18.83 22.77 3.58
N LEU A 452 18.89 21.44 3.46
CA LEU A 452 20.07 20.64 3.82
C LEU A 452 21.28 20.98 2.94
N LEU A 453 21.06 21.05 1.62
CA LEU A 453 22.13 21.29 0.64
C LEU A 453 22.69 22.73 0.68
N GLN A 454 21.85 23.71 1.01
CA GLN A 454 22.23 25.13 1.09
C GLN A 454 22.67 25.56 2.50
N ALA A 455 22.52 24.69 3.50
CA ALA A 455 22.94 24.96 4.86
C ALA A 455 24.43 25.29 4.89
N ARG A 456 24.77 26.52 5.29
CA ARG A 456 26.15 26.86 5.61
C ARG A 456 26.47 26.28 6.98
N ALA A 457 27.64 25.65 7.11
CA ALA A 457 28.17 25.24 8.40
C ALA A 457 28.08 26.44 9.37
N SER A 458 27.22 26.31 10.39
CA SER A 458 27.13 27.17 11.57
C SER A 458 27.03 28.70 11.31
N ARG A 459 25.84 29.21 10.97
CA ARG A 459 25.49 30.62 11.26
C ARG A 459 24.37 30.69 12.30
N GLY A 460 24.72 30.40 13.56
CA GLY A 460 23.86 30.63 14.72
C GLY A 460 22.58 29.79 14.76
N CYS A 461 22.21 29.35 15.95
CA CYS A 461 20.88 28.82 16.21
C CYS A 461 19.90 30.00 16.26
N ASN A 462 19.40 30.44 15.11
CA ASN A 462 18.28 31.38 15.09
C ASN A 462 17.04 30.60 15.53
N GLU A 463 16.35 31.07 16.58
CA GLU A 463 15.13 30.47 17.12
C GLU A 463 13.99 30.46 16.08
N ALA A 464 14.13 29.63 15.04
CA ALA A 464 13.10 29.40 14.06
C ALA A 464 11.86 28.86 14.80
N PRO A 465 10.65 29.27 14.39
CA PRO A 465 9.44 28.80 15.03
C PRO A 465 9.41 27.26 15.01
N PRO A 466 8.89 26.64 16.09
CA PRO A 466 8.82 25.19 16.18
C PRO A 466 7.97 24.64 15.03
N ILE A 467 8.52 23.64 14.33
CA ILE A 467 7.81 23.00 13.22
C ILE A 467 6.68 22.17 13.83
N ASN A 468 5.45 22.49 13.43
CA ASN A 468 4.25 21.72 13.81
C ASN A 468 4.07 21.54 15.32
N ALA A 469 4.32 22.59 16.11
CA ALA A 469 3.95 22.56 17.52
C ALA A 469 2.45 22.29 17.68
N ASP A 470 2.11 21.42 18.63
CA ASP A 470 0.74 21.18 19.06
C ASP A 470 0.69 21.07 20.58
N GLU A 471 -0.32 21.67 21.21
CA GLU A 471 -0.36 21.83 22.67
C GLU A 471 -0.45 20.51 23.44
N VAL A 472 -0.85 19.43 22.77
CA VAL A 472 -1.17 18.15 23.41
C VAL A 472 0.02 17.19 23.40
N PHE A 473 0.58 16.94 22.22
CA PHE A 473 1.58 15.90 22.00
C PHE A 473 2.99 16.50 21.88
N HIS A 474 3.15 17.54 21.05
CA HIS A 474 4.46 18.12 20.72
C HIS A 474 4.47 19.65 20.92
N PRO A 475 4.37 20.17 22.15
CA PRO A 475 4.29 21.62 22.40
C PRO A 475 5.57 22.37 21.98
N ALA A 476 6.69 21.67 21.94
CA ALA A 476 7.97 22.17 21.47
C ALA A 476 8.16 22.09 19.94
N GLY A 477 7.21 21.48 19.23
CA GLY A 477 7.34 21.08 17.83
C GLY A 477 8.02 19.73 17.63
N ALA A 478 8.09 19.29 16.38
CA ALA A 478 8.84 18.12 15.94
C ALA A 478 10.10 18.53 15.15
N ALA A 479 11.07 17.63 15.05
CA ALA A 479 12.28 17.87 14.25
C ALA A 479 12.04 17.51 12.77
N LEU A 480 12.70 18.24 11.89
CA LEU A 480 12.82 17.87 10.48
C LEU A 480 14.00 16.91 10.34
N VAL A 481 13.75 15.68 9.89
CA VAL A 481 14.79 14.66 9.82
C VAL A 481 14.98 14.22 8.37
N PHE A 482 16.17 14.50 7.84
CA PHE A 482 16.52 14.32 6.43
C PHE A 482 16.98 12.89 6.10
N TYR A 483 16.23 11.87 6.54
CA TYR A 483 16.50 10.48 6.16
C TYR A 483 15.71 10.03 4.94
N THR A 484 14.53 10.62 4.71
CA THR A 484 13.65 10.30 3.59
C THR A 484 12.93 11.55 3.12
N ALA A 485 12.75 11.68 1.81
CA ALA A 485 11.77 12.58 1.22
C ALA A 485 10.48 11.82 0.92
N HIS A 486 9.35 12.48 1.10
CA HIS A 486 8.05 12.05 0.60
C HIS A 486 7.58 12.97 -0.53
N HIS A 487 6.47 12.62 -1.17
CA HIS A 487 5.90 13.34 -2.32
C HIS A 487 6.90 13.57 -3.47
N ALA A 488 7.84 12.64 -3.64
CA ALA A 488 8.87 12.65 -4.67
C ALA A 488 8.33 12.23 -6.04
N VAL A 489 7.25 12.89 -6.47
CA VAL A 489 6.46 12.54 -7.64
C VAL A 489 7.08 12.99 -8.97
N ASP A 490 8.19 13.73 -8.96
CA ASP A 490 8.96 14.05 -10.16
C ASP A 490 10.30 13.28 -10.14
N PRO A 491 10.46 12.23 -10.97
CA PRO A 491 11.66 11.42 -10.96
C PRO A 491 12.92 12.17 -11.43
N ASN A 492 12.78 13.21 -12.24
CA ASN A 492 13.94 13.99 -12.70
C ASN A 492 14.46 14.89 -11.57
N VAL A 493 13.54 15.49 -10.80
CA VAL A 493 13.89 16.27 -9.60
C VAL A 493 14.55 15.37 -8.55
N SER A 494 14.00 14.18 -8.30
CA SER A 494 14.62 13.21 -7.40
C SER A 494 16.01 12.80 -7.88
N ALA A 495 16.18 12.47 -9.16
CA ALA A 495 17.50 12.09 -9.70
C ALA A 495 18.56 13.18 -9.46
N LEU A 496 18.24 14.44 -9.75
CA LEU A 496 19.14 15.58 -9.52
C LEU A 496 19.49 15.75 -8.04
N LEU A 497 18.51 15.64 -7.14
CA LEU A 497 18.74 15.77 -5.71
C LEU A 497 19.60 14.63 -5.15
N LEU A 498 19.38 13.39 -5.61
CA LEU A 498 20.20 12.23 -5.21
C LEU A 498 21.66 12.42 -5.62
N GLU A 499 21.92 12.97 -6.80
CA GLU A 499 23.27 13.31 -7.26
C GLU A 499 23.92 14.38 -6.38
N GLN A 500 23.21 15.46 -6.10
CA GLN A 500 23.70 16.53 -5.22
C GLN A 500 23.98 16.04 -3.79
N LEU A 501 23.12 15.17 -3.25
CA LEU A 501 23.31 14.57 -1.93
C LEU A 501 24.57 13.68 -1.89
N ASP A 502 24.79 12.86 -2.92
CA ASP A 502 25.99 12.01 -3.02
C ASP A 502 27.27 12.83 -3.17
N GLU A 503 27.25 13.87 -4.00
CA GLU A 503 28.37 14.80 -4.16
C GLU A 503 28.72 15.51 -2.85
N HIS A 504 27.72 16.06 -2.14
CA HIS A 504 27.93 16.72 -0.86
C HIS A 504 28.38 15.74 0.22
N LEU A 505 27.85 14.51 0.23
CA LEU A 505 28.27 13.46 1.16
C LEU A 505 29.75 13.12 0.97
N LYS A 506 30.16 12.83 -0.27
CA LYS A 506 31.56 12.52 -0.63
C LYS A 506 32.52 13.68 -0.32
N ALA A 507 32.04 14.91 -0.46
CA ALA A 507 32.82 16.11 -0.13
C ALA A 507 32.85 16.43 1.37
N GLY A 508 32.14 15.68 2.23
CA GLY A 508 32.02 15.98 3.67
C GLY A 508 31.30 17.30 3.95
N LYS A 509 30.43 17.74 3.03
CA LYS A 509 29.73 19.03 3.09
C LYS A 509 28.30 18.95 3.60
N LEU A 510 27.75 17.74 3.78
CA LEU A 510 26.42 17.60 4.35
C LEU A 510 26.44 17.95 5.84
N PRO A 511 25.52 18.81 6.32
CA PRO A 511 25.33 18.98 7.74
C PRO A 511 24.71 17.70 8.35
N PRO A 512 24.63 17.64 9.69
CA PRO A 512 23.91 16.59 10.37
C PRO A 512 22.44 16.44 9.91
N PRO A 513 21.80 15.26 10.06
CA PRO A 513 20.51 14.98 9.44
C PRO A 513 19.29 15.47 10.23
N VAL A 514 19.46 15.90 11.49
CA VAL A 514 18.35 16.32 12.35
C VAL A 514 18.34 17.84 12.45
N TYR A 515 17.27 18.49 11.99
CA TYR A 515 17.11 19.95 12.04
C TYR A 515 15.98 20.35 12.99
N PHE A 516 16.29 21.20 13.96
CA PHE A 516 15.32 21.70 14.93
C PHE A 516 15.67 23.12 15.37
N LYS A 517 14.66 24.01 15.38
CA LYS A 517 14.76 25.42 15.81
C LYS A 517 16.02 26.15 15.26
N GLY A 518 16.31 25.97 13.98
CA GLY A 518 17.43 26.63 13.31
C GLY A 518 18.78 25.90 13.38
N CYS A 519 18.90 24.81 14.13
CA CYS A 519 20.16 24.10 14.34
C CYS A 519 20.12 22.70 13.73
N PHE A 520 21.29 22.19 13.36
CA PHE A 520 21.48 20.79 12.98
C PHE A 520 22.12 20.00 14.12
N TYR A 521 21.66 18.77 14.34
CA TYR A 521 22.12 17.84 15.37
C TYR A 521 22.51 16.50 14.75
N GLU A 522 23.57 15.88 15.28
CA GLU A 522 24.09 14.59 14.80
C GLU A 522 23.07 13.46 14.90
N ASP A 523 22.33 13.45 16.01
CA ASP A 523 21.39 12.41 16.37
C ASP A 523 20.31 12.93 17.34
N GLY A 524 19.35 12.06 17.64
CA GLY A 524 18.30 12.33 18.62
C GLY A 524 18.83 12.60 20.03
N ALA A 525 19.91 11.94 20.44
CA ALA A 525 20.50 12.12 21.78
C ALA A 525 21.05 13.54 21.98
N THR A 526 21.75 14.05 20.97
CA THR A 526 22.31 15.40 20.97
C THR A 526 21.21 16.46 20.94
N LEU A 527 20.15 16.23 20.16
CA LEU A 527 18.97 17.08 20.16
C LEU A 527 18.28 17.08 21.53
N MET A 528 17.95 15.91 22.09
CA MET A 528 17.27 15.80 23.39
C MET A 528 18.08 16.41 24.54
N LYS A 529 19.43 16.37 24.46
CA LYS A 529 20.29 17.06 25.42
C LYS A 529 20.15 18.59 25.35
N ALA A 530 19.99 19.14 24.15
CA ALA A 530 19.81 20.58 23.93
C ALA A 530 18.35 21.04 24.16
N HIS A 531 17.40 20.15 23.90
CA HIS A 531 15.96 20.38 23.95
C HIS A 531 15.26 19.23 24.69
N PRO A 532 15.37 19.17 26.04
CA PRO A 532 14.77 18.11 26.84
C PRO A 532 13.23 18.16 26.85
N ASP A 533 12.63 19.21 26.28
CA ASP A 533 11.20 19.39 26.07
C ASP A 533 10.65 18.61 24.86
N VAL A 534 11.52 18.08 23.99
CA VAL A 534 11.14 17.23 22.86
C VAL A 534 10.68 15.85 23.36
N ARG A 535 9.42 15.49 23.11
CA ARG A 535 8.77 14.30 23.69
C ARG A 535 8.77 13.05 22.79
N CYS A 536 8.93 13.21 21.47
CA CYS A 536 8.93 12.09 20.54
C CYS A 536 10.34 11.53 20.28
N LEU A 537 10.38 10.37 19.62
CA LEU A 537 11.59 9.60 19.39
C LEU A 537 12.34 10.11 18.14
N ILE A 538 13.67 10.16 18.18
CA ILE A 538 14.49 10.53 17.01
C ILE A 538 15.51 9.44 16.77
#